data_AF-A0A524RSQ6-F1
#
_entry.id   AF-A0A524RSQ6-F1
#
_cell.length_a   1.000
_cell.length_b   1.000
_cell.length_c   1.000
_cell.angle_alpha   90.00
_cell.angle_beta   90.00
_cell.angle_gamma   90.00
#
_symmetry.space_group_name_H-M   'P 1'
#
loop_
_entity.id
_entity.type
_entity.pdbx_description
1 polymer ?
#
loop_
_entity_poly.entity_id
_entity_poly.type
_entity_poly.pdbx_seq_one_letter_code
_entity_poly.pdbx_strand_id
1 'polypeptide(L)'
;MNRWRRRFAPSPSPGVLVAFGGAGGQHACEVAELLGISEIHLHPCAGVLSAWGIGQARLLTLVEKSTDLKLLDFCLPAQQQAFTALEALARERLGDADLSLLLSVERRLWCHHGRGEAEFSLHPAAPEAMVRQVQALHHERFGYRLEGVETLRVCRLQPPRLPMLPLQTLQWQSRGCWKARP
;
A
#
# COMPACT_ATOMS: atom_id res chain seq x y z
N MET A 1 29.62 29.31 28.84
CA MET A 1 28.29 28.95 28.29
C MET A 1 28.49 28.07 27.06
N ASN A 2 28.36 26.75 27.23
CA ASN A 2 28.68 25.76 26.21
C ASN A 2 27.60 25.73 25.12
N ARG A 3 27.92 26.25 23.93
CA ARG A 3 27.10 26.05 22.72
C ARG A 3 27.35 24.64 22.18
N TRP A 4 26.49 23.70 22.56
CA TRP A 4 26.36 22.43 21.85
C TRP A 4 25.77 22.69 20.46
N ARG A 5 26.62 23.02 19.48
CA ARG A 5 26.22 23.02 18.07
C ARG A 5 25.95 21.56 17.70
N ARG A 6 24.69 21.14 17.59
CA ARG A 6 24.33 19.89 16.90
C ARG A 6 24.86 19.98 15.47
N ARG A 7 26.00 19.33 15.20
CA ARG A 7 26.65 19.20 13.88
C ARG A 7 26.04 18.07 13.05
N PHE A 8 24.74 17.85 13.17
CA PHE A 8 24.00 16.96 12.27
C PHE A 8 23.07 17.86 11.46
N ALA A 9 23.57 18.39 10.35
CA ALA A 9 22.70 18.62 9.22
C ALA A 9 22.65 17.25 8.53
N PRO A 10 21.63 16.42 8.81
CA PRO A 10 21.52 15.14 8.14
C PRO A 10 21.50 15.36 6.63
N SER A 11 22.23 14.52 5.90
CA SER A 11 22.07 14.45 4.44
C SER A 11 20.58 14.20 4.16
N PRO A 12 19.95 14.94 3.22
CA PRO A 12 18.54 14.81 2.97
C PRO A 12 18.21 13.36 2.65
N SER A 13 17.44 12.72 3.53
CA SER A 13 16.85 11.42 3.26
C SER A 13 15.74 11.62 2.22
N PRO A 14 15.67 10.81 1.16
CA PRO A 14 14.57 10.90 0.21
C PRO A 14 13.26 10.53 0.92
N GLY A 15 12.43 11.53 1.21
CA GLY A 15 11.15 11.33 1.89
C GLY A 15 10.47 12.62 2.33
N VAL A 16 9.20 12.49 2.70
CA VAL A 16 8.36 13.55 3.27
C VAL A 16 7.80 13.04 4.59
N LEU A 17 7.81 13.86 5.64
CA LEU A 17 7.21 13.53 6.92
C LEU A 17 5.74 13.96 6.91
N VAL A 18 4.81 13.02 7.07
CA VAL A 18 3.39 13.35 7.26
C VAL A 18 3.09 13.39 8.76
N ALA A 19 2.74 14.57 9.28
CA ALA A 19 2.43 14.74 10.70
C ALA A 19 0.91 14.85 10.93
N PHE A 20 0.38 14.06 11.86
CA PHE A 20 -1.04 13.99 12.20
C PHE A 20 -1.25 13.58 13.68
N GLY A 21 -2.50 13.62 14.13
CA GLY A 21 -2.88 13.44 15.53
C GLY A 21 -2.86 14.75 16.32
N GLY A 22 -3.48 14.75 17.51
CA GLY A 22 -3.68 15.96 18.32
C GLY A 22 -2.40 16.72 18.71
N ALA A 23 -1.27 16.01 18.81
CA ALA A 23 0.04 16.60 19.11
C ALA A 23 1.03 16.53 17.94
N GLY A 24 0.66 15.96 16.79
CA GLY A 24 1.60 15.66 15.70
C GLY A 24 2.33 16.88 15.17
N GLY A 25 1.63 18.02 15.04
CA GLY A 25 2.22 19.28 14.59
C GLY A 25 3.21 19.91 15.58
N GLN A 26 3.09 19.61 16.88
CA GLN A 26 3.94 20.21 17.92
C GLN A 26 5.39 19.72 17.86
N HIS A 27 5.59 18.48 17.39
CA HIS A 27 6.90 17.84 17.33
C HIS A 27 7.42 17.63 15.90
N ALA A 28 6.65 17.99 14.88
CA ALA A 28 6.93 17.65 13.48
C ALA A 28 8.30 18.16 13.00
N CYS A 29 8.65 19.40 13.31
CA CYS A 29 9.93 20.00 12.92
C CYS A 29 11.13 19.31 13.57
N GLU A 30 11.05 19.02 14.87
CA GLU A 30 12.13 18.35 15.61
C GLU A 30 12.32 16.91 15.13
N VAL A 31 11.23 16.20 14.88
CA VAL A 31 11.26 14.82 14.33
C VAL A 31 11.84 14.82 12.92
N ALA A 32 11.43 15.75 12.06
CA ALA A 32 11.96 15.86 10.70
C ALA A 32 13.47 16.13 10.69
N GLU A 33 13.95 17.00 11.59
CA GLU A 33 15.38 17.25 11.77
C GLU A 33 16.16 16.02 12.26
N LEU A 34 15.59 15.23 13.18
CA LEU A 34 16.22 14.00 13.66
C LEU A 34 16.34 12.94 12.54
N LEU A 35 15.35 12.88 11.65
CA LEU A 35 15.28 11.91 10.55
C LEU A 35 15.99 12.39 9.28
N GLY A 36 16.39 13.65 9.21
CA GLY A 36 16.94 14.25 8.00
C GLY A 36 15.97 14.42 6.85
N ILE A 37 14.72 14.64 7.20
CA ILE A 37 13.66 14.96 6.25
C ILE A 37 13.57 16.48 6.12
N SER A 38 13.54 16.99 4.90
CA SER A 38 13.49 18.44 4.60
C SER A 38 12.10 18.96 4.28
N GLU A 39 11.10 18.07 4.20
CA GLU A 39 9.72 18.41 3.85
C GLU A 39 8.72 17.72 4.78
N ILE A 40 7.77 18.50 5.31
CA ILE A 40 6.69 18.00 6.16
C ILE A 40 5.36 18.31 5.47
N HIS A 41 4.45 17.34 5.41
CA HIS A 41 3.06 17.56 5.02
C HIS A 41 2.16 17.56 6.25
N LEU A 42 1.38 18.62 6.39
CA LEU A 42 0.38 18.81 7.44
C LEU A 42 -0.99 18.94 6.78
N HIS A 43 -1.87 17.98 7.07
CA HIS A 43 -3.24 18.05 6.61
C HIS A 43 -4.04 19.05 7.49
N PRO A 44 -4.97 19.87 6.93
CA PRO A 44 -5.77 20.80 7.73
C PRO A 44 -6.55 20.11 8.86
N CYS A 45 -6.98 18.88 8.63
CA CYS A 45 -7.63 18.02 9.63
C CYS A 45 -6.66 17.12 10.42
N ALA A 46 -5.38 17.47 10.55
CA ALA A 46 -4.35 16.62 11.18
C ALA A 46 -4.79 16.04 12.55
N GLY A 47 -5.44 16.84 13.39
CA GLY A 47 -5.92 16.42 14.71
C GLY A 47 -7.00 15.33 14.68
N VAL A 48 -7.76 15.22 13.59
CA VAL A 48 -8.86 14.25 13.41
C VAL A 48 -8.68 13.40 12.15
N LEU A 49 -7.44 13.29 11.67
CA LEU A 49 -7.15 12.69 10.36
C LEU A 49 -7.61 11.24 10.27
N SER A 50 -7.62 10.50 11.38
CA SER A 50 -8.16 9.13 11.46
C SER A 50 -9.67 9.09 11.20
N ALA A 51 -10.44 9.98 11.83
CA ALA A 51 -11.89 10.07 11.62
C ALA A 51 -12.21 10.54 10.19
N TRP A 52 -11.44 11.52 9.69
CA TRP A 52 -11.56 11.98 8.31
C TRP A 52 -11.23 10.85 7.31
N GLY A 53 -10.16 10.09 7.54
CA GLY A 53 -9.78 8.96 6.71
C GLY A 53 -10.84 7.85 6.66
N ILE A 54 -11.49 7.57 7.80
CA ILE A 54 -12.63 6.64 7.86
C ILE A 54 -13.83 7.19 7.08
N GLY A 55 -14.18 8.47 7.27
CA GLY A 55 -15.31 9.09 6.56
C GLY A 55 -15.12 9.16 5.04
N GLN A 56 -13.87 9.28 4.59
CA GLN A 56 -13.51 9.23 3.17
C GLN A 56 -13.24 7.80 2.68
N ALA A 57 -13.21 6.80 3.55
CA ALA A 57 -12.87 5.44 3.11
C ALA A 57 -13.97 4.91 2.19
N ARG A 58 -13.55 4.34 1.05
CA ARG A 58 -14.49 3.64 0.17
C ARG A 58 -14.89 2.33 0.82
N LEU A 59 -16.17 1.97 0.70
CA LEU A 59 -16.63 0.62 0.98
C LEU A 59 -15.89 -0.36 0.06
N LEU A 60 -15.17 -1.29 0.68
CA LEU A 60 -14.45 -2.35 0.01
C LEU A 60 -14.78 -3.66 0.71
N THR A 61 -14.90 -4.72 -0.07
CA THR A 61 -14.98 -6.08 0.45
C THR A 61 -13.84 -6.87 -0.15
N LEU A 62 -12.93 -7.30 0.72
CA LEU A 62 -11.89 -8.26 0.40
C LEU A 62 -12.44 -9.67 0.66
N VAL A 63 -12.37 -10.50 -0.36
CA VAL A 63 -12.62 -11.93 -0.27
C VAL A 63 -11.41 -12.64 -0.82
N GLU A 64 -11.01 -13.69 -0.13
CA GLU A 64 -9.86 -14.48 -0.49
C GLU A 64 -10.09 -15.95 -0.25
N LYS A 65 -9.43 -16.77 -1.08
CA LYS A 65 -9.40 -18.21 -0.93
C LYS A 65 -8.01 -18.72 -1.25
N SER A 66 -7.47 -19.52 -0.33
CA SER A 66 -6.23 -20.27 -0.55
C SER A 66 -6.54 -21.54 -1.33
N THR A 67 -5.62 -21.94 -2.20
CA THR A 67 -5.69 -23.20 -2.93
C THR A 67 -4.36 -23.93 -2.81
N ASP A 68 -4.42 -25.26 -2.70
CA ASP A 68 -3.25 -26.14 -2.68
C ASP A 68 -2.73 -26.44 -4.10
N LEU A 69 -3.34 -25.83 -5.13
CA LEU A 69 -2.89 -25.96 -6.51
C LEU A 69 -1.55 -25.24 -6.70
N LYS A 70 -0.64 -25.91 -7.38
CA LYS A 70 0.61 -25.29 -7.83
C LYS A 70 0.30 -24.23 -8.89
N LEU A 71 1.21 -23.27 -9.04
CA LEU A 71 1.07 -22.19 -10.01
C LEU A 71 0.85 -22.71 -11.43
N LEU A 72 1.57 -23.78 -11.80
CA LEU A 72 1.48 -24.43 -13.12
C LEU A 72 0.14 -25.14 -13.34
N ASP A 73 -0.50 -25.62 -12.28
CA ASP A 73 -1.77 -26.36 -12.36
C ASP A 73 -2.99 -25.42 -12.32
N PHE A 74 -2.79 -24.15 -11.97
CA PHE A 74 -3.86 -23.16 -11.88
C PHE A 74 -4.15 -22.50 -13.23
N CYS A 75 -4.71 -23.30 -14.15
CA CYS A 75 -5.07 -22.88 -15.50
C CYS A 75 -6.22 -21.85 -15.53
N LEU A 76 -6.42 -21.22 -16.70
CA LEU A 76 -7.43 -20.16 -16.88
C LEU A 76 -8.87 -20.59 -16.49
N PRO A 77 -9.35 -21.80 -16.81
CA PRO A 77 -10.66 -22.25 -16.32
C PRO A 77 -10.75 -22.34 -14.79
N ALA A 78 -9.73 -22.88 -14.13
CA ALA A 78 -9.67 -22.97 -12.68
C ALA A 78 -9.62 -21.59 -12.02
N GLN A 79 -8.84 -20.66 -12.60
CA GLN A 79 -8.82 -19.25 -12.21
C GLN A 79 -10.21 -18.64 -12.33
N GLN A 80 -10.87 -18.79 -13.48
CA GLN A 80 -12.20 -18.21 -13.71
C GLN A 80 -13.25 -18.74 -12.73
N GLN A 81 -13.24 -20.05 -12.44
CA GLN A 81 -14.13 -20.65 -11.45
C GLN A 81 -13.87 -20.08 -10.04
N ALA A 82 -12.60 -19.98 -9.63
CA ALA A 82 -12.23 -19.43 -8.33
C ALA A 82 -12.65 -17.96 -8.20
N PHE A 83 -12.36 -17.13 -9.21
CA PHE A 83 -12.75 -15.72 -9.21
C PHE A 83 -14.27 -15.55 -9.21
N THR A 84 -15.01 -16.36 -9.98
CA THR A 84 -16.48 -16.30 -10.01
C THR A 84 -17.09 -16.60 -8.64
N ALA A 85 -16.57 -17.62 -7.95
CA ALA A 85 -17.03 -17.98 -6.61
C ALA A 85 -16.73 -16.87 -5.58
N LEU A 86 -15.53 -16.28 -5.64
CA LEU A 86 -15.15 -15.16 -4.78
C LEU A 86 -16.01 -13.93 -5.07
N GLU A 87 -16.26 -13.61 -6.34
CA GLU A 87 -17.10 -12.49 -6.71
C GLU A 87 -18.54 -12.63 -6.21
N ALA A 88 -19.11 -13.85 -6.22
CA ALA A 88 -20.41 -14.13 -5.63
C ALA A 88 -20.41 -13.88 -4.11
N LEU A 89 -19.41 -14.40 -3.39
CA LEU A 89 -19.25 -14.19 -1.95
C LEU A 89 -19.08 -12.69 -1.61
N ALA A 90 -18.34 -11.95 -2.42
CA ALA A 90 -18.17 -10.51 -2.21
C ALA A 90 -19.48 -9.74 -2.43
N ARG A 91 -20.31 -10.15 -3.41
CA ARG A 91 -21.64 -9.55 -3.61
C ARG A 91 -22.55 -9.81 -2.42
N GLU A 92 -22.54 -11.04 -1.90
CA GLU A 92 -23.30 -11.40 -0.69
C GLU A 92 -22.87 -10.57 0.52
N ARG A 93 -21.55 -10.42 0.76
CA ARG A 93 -21.01 -9.63 1.88
C ARG A 93 -21.28 -8.13 1.77
N LEU A 94 -21.35 -7.60 0.55
CA LEU A 94 -21.68 -6.19 0.31
C LEU A 94 -23.17 -5.89 0.57
N GLY A 95 -24.05 -6.90 0.48
CA GLY A 95 -25.50 -6.77 0.68
C GLY A 95 -26.20 -5.96 -0.42
N ASP A 96 -27.47 -5.62 -0.19
CA ASP A 96 -28.34 -4.84 -1.08
C ASP A 96 -27.96 -3.35 -1.20
N ALA A 97 -26.70 -3.00 -0.90
CA ALA A 97 -26.23 -1.66 -1.20
C ALA A 97 -26.39 -1.45 -2.72
N ASP A 98 -27.06 -0.36 -3.10
CA ASP A 98 -27.45 0.07 -4.46
C ASP A 98 -26.22 0.47 -5.32
N LEU A 99 -25.13 -0.27 -5.15
CA LEU A 99 -23.79 -0.07 -5.67
C LEU A 99 -23.52 -0.98 -6.87
N SER A 100 -24.51 -1.76 -7.32
CA SER A 100 -24.39 -2.69 -8.44
C SER A 100 -23.82 -2.03 -9.71
N LEU A 101 -24.12 -0.75 -9.90
CA LEU A 101 -23.68 0.10 -11.01
C LEU A 101 -22.28 0.75 -10.82
N LEU A 102 -21.67 0.65 -9.64
CA LEU A 102 -20.36 1.23 -9.30
C LEU A 102 -19.30 0.19 -8.89
N LEU A 103 -19.59 -1.10 -9.07
CA LEU A 103 -18.70 -2.20 -8.72
C LEU A 103 -17.52 -2.30 -9.71
N SER A 104 -16.31 -2.02 -9.25
CA SER A 104 -15.10 -2.53 -9.90
C SER A 104 -14.71 -3.89 -9.31
N VAL A 105 -14.14 -4.74 -10.15
CA VAL A 105 -13.56 -6.02 -9.74
C VAL A 105 -12.09 -6.00 -10.15
N GLU A 106 -11.20 -6.01 -9.16
CA GLU A 106 -9.80 -6.33 -9.40
C GLU A 106 -9.57 -7.79 -9.04
N ARG A 107 -8.90 -8.53 -9.93
CA ARG A 107 -8.55 -9.93 -9.70
C ARG A 107 -7.05 -10.01 -9.51
N ARG A 108 -6.63 -10.59 -8.41
CA ARG A 108 -5.22 -10.70 -8.05
C ARG A 108 -4.91 -12.06 -7.47
N LEU A 109 -3.72 -12.54 -7.80
CA LEU A 109 -3.17 -13.79 -7.31
C LEU A 109 -1.98 -13.43 -6.45
N TRP A 110 -1.80 -14.12 -5.35
CA TRP A 110 -0.63 -14.03 -4.49
C TRP A 110 0.01 -15.40 -4.51
N CYS A 111 1.32 -15.46 -4.65
CA CYS A 111 2.03 -16.70 -4.44
C CYS A 111 2.95 -16.62 -3.25
N HIS A 112 3.05 -17.74 -2.54
CA HIS A 112 4.02 -17.92 -1.47
C HIS A 112 5.13 -18.85 -1.89
N HIS A 113 6.34 -18.53 -1.43
CA HIS A 113 7.50 -19.41 -1.51
C HIS A 113 7.81 -20.03 -0.15
N GLY A 114 8.08 -21.33 -0.14
CA GLY A 114 8.39 -22.09 1.07
C GLY A 114 7.25 -22.05 2.10
N ARG A 115 7.60 -22.08 3.38
CA ARG A 115 6.63 -21.94 4.49
C ARG A 115 6.18 -20.48 4.72
N GLY A 116 6.02 -19.70 3.65
CA GLY A 116 5.50 -18.32 3.70
C GLY A 116 6.55 -17.22 3.89
N GLU A 117 7.81 -17.45 3.50
CA GLU A 117 8.91 -16.49 3.70
C GLU A 117 8.82 -15.26 2.77
N ALA A 118 8.27 -15.45 1.56
CA ALA A 118 8.06 -14.40 0.60
C ALA A 118 6.69 -14.53 -0.06
N GLU A 119 6.03 -13.38 -0.25
CA GLU A 119 4.74 -13.24 -0.92
C GLU A 119 4.88 -12.33 -2.14
N PHE A 120 4.31 -12.76 -3.28
CA PHE A 120 4.35 -12.03 -4.53
C PHE A 120 2.95 -11.86 -5.11
N SER A 121 2.57 -10.62 -5.42
CA SER A 121 1.31 -10.30 -6.08
C SER A 121 1.45 -10.38 -7.60
N LEU A 122 0.58 -11.15 -8.25
CA LEU A 122 0.57 -11.47 -9.67
C LEU A 122 -0.76 -11.04 -10.31
N HIS A 123 -0.70 -10.73 -11.60
CA HIS A 123 -1.90 -10.61 -12.42
C HIS A 123 -2.32 -12.00 -12.95
N PRO A 124 -3.63 -12.30 -13.01
CA PRO A 124 -4.14 -13.51 -13.64
C PRO A 124 -3.64 -13.63 -15.07
N ALA A 125 -3.02 -14.77 -15.40
CA ALA A 125 -2.45 -15.04 -16.71
C ALA A 125 -2.34 -16.55 -16.92
N ALA A 126 -1.88 -16.96 -18.11
CA ALA A 126 -1.49 -18.35 -18.33
C ALA A 126 -0.41 -18.79 -17.31
N PRO A 127 -0.40 -20.06 -16.85
CA PRO A 127 0.49 -20.51 -15.78
C PRO A 127 1.97 -20.18 -16.01
N GLU A 128 2.48 -20.35 -17.23
CA GLU A 128 3.86 -20.06 -17.58
C GLU A 128 4.17 -18.56 -17.51
N ALA A 129 3.18 -17.72 -17.84
CA ALA A 129 3.31 -16.27 -17.70
C ALA A 129 3.29 -15.85 -16.23
N MET A 130 2.50 -16.51 -15.39
CA MET A 130 2.51 -16.28 -13.94
C MET A 130 3.86 -16.66 -13.33
N VAL A 131 4.46 -17.79 -13.74
CA VAL A 131 5.82 -18.18 -13.30
C VAL A 131 6.83 -17.09 -13.65
N ARG A 132 6.77 -16.55 -14.88
CA ARG A 132 7.65 -15.44 -15.29
C ARG A 132 7.44 -14.18 -14.46
N GLN A 133 6.19 -13.84 -14.10
CA GLN A 133 5.90 -12.72 -13.20
C GLN A 133 6.56 -12.92 -11.83
N VAL A 134 6.45 -14.12 -11.24
CA VAL A 134 7.10 -14.44 -9.95
C VAL A 134 8.62 -14.31 -10.06
N GLN A 135 9.21 -14.88 -11.10
CA GLN A 135 10.67 -14.82 -11.30
C GLN A 135 11.18 -13.37 -11.47
N ALA A 136 10.42 -12.52 -12.15
CA ALA A 136 10.74 -11.11 -12.31
C ALA A 136 10.66 -10.36 -10.97
N LEU A 137 9.54 -10.50 -10.24
CA LEU A 137 9.35 -9.85 -8.92
C LEU A 137 10.37 -10.34 -7.88
N HIS A 138 10.70 -11.63 -7.92
CA HIS A 138 11.73 -12.20 -7.06
C HIS A 138 13.11 -11.61 -7.38
N HIS A 139 13.47 -11.51 -8.66
CA HIS A 139 14.74 -10.91 -9.06
C HIS A 139 14.83 -9.42 -8.71
N GLU A 140 13.75 -8.66 -8.87
CA GLU A 140 13.68 -7.26 -8.46
C GLU A 140 13.87 -7.11 -6.94
N ARG A 141 13.25 -7.99 -6.14
CA ARG A 141 13.28 -7.91 -4.68
C ARG A 141 14.58 -8.45 -4.06
N PHE A 142 15.17 -9.50 -4.63
CA PHE A 142 16.27 -10.25 -4.01
C PHE A 142 17.53 -10.41 -4.88
N GLY A 143 17.49 -10.00 -6.16
CA GLY A 143 18.65 -10.02 -7.05
C GLY A 143 18.94 -11.35 -7.75
N TYR A 144 18.12 -12.40 -7.56
CA TYR A 144 18.25 -13.70 -8.25
C TYR A 144 16.88 -14.25 -8.69
N ARG A 145 16.85 -15.26 -9.58
CA ARG A 145 15.59 -15.88 -10.05
C ARG A 145 15.26 -17.12 -9.24
N LEU A 146 13.96 -17.32 -9.01
CA LEU A 146 13.41 -18.44 -8.25
C LEU A 146 13.24 -19.69 -9.14
N GLU A 147 13.50 -20.87 -8.56
CA GLU A 147 13.10 -22.17 -9.10
C GLU A 147 11.95 -22.76 -8.25
N GLY A 148 10.77 -22.95 -8.87
CA GLY A 148 9.58 -23.51 -8.21
C GLY A 148 8.69 -22.50 -7.48
N VAL A 149 7.36 -22.66 -7.55
CA VAL A 149 6.38 -21.81 -6.84
C VAL A 149 5.31 -22.69 -6.23
N GLU A 150 5.05 -22.56 -4.92
CA GLU A 150 4.37 -23.62 -4.16
C GLU A 150 2.98 -23.28 -3.63
N THR A 151 2.49 -22.05 -3.64
CA THR A 151 1.09 -21.82 -3.22
C THR A 151 0.51 -20.59 -3.85
N LEU A 152 -0.80 -20.61 -4.10
CA LEU A 152 -1.58 -19.52 -4.64
C LEU A 152 -2.69 -19.10 -3.67
N ARG A 153 -2.77 -17.81 -3.35
CA ARG A 153 -3.93 -17.16 -2.77
C ARG A 153 -4.59 -16.28 -3.82
N VAL A 154 -5.90 -16.30 -3.87
CA VAL A 154 -6.66 -15.47 -4.79
C VAL A 154 -7.34 -14.39 -3.97
N CYS A 155 -7.11 -13.12 -4.26
CA CYS A 155 -7.84 -12.04 -3.60
C CYS A 155 -8.30 -10.96 -4.59
N ARG A 156 -9.24 -10.13 -4.13
CA ARG A 156 -9.92 -9.09 -4.90
C ARG A 156 -9.79 -7.74 -4.20
N LEU A 157 -9.37 -6.67 -4.88
CA LEU A 157 -9.28 -5.33 -4.27
C LEU A 157 -9.71 -4.13 -5.15
N GLN A 158 -10.67 -3.38 -4.61
CA GLN A 158 -10.85 -1.92 -4.63
C GLN A 158 -11.18 -1.09 -5.92
N PRO A 159 -11.93 0.03 -5.77
CA PRO A 159 -12.20 1.01 -6.82
C PRO A 159 -11.36 2.32 -6.64
N PRO A 160 -11.38 3.27 -7.60
CA PRO A 160 -10.36 4.34 -7.75
C PRO A 160 -10.24 5.36 -6.60
N ARG A 161 -9.16 6.17 -6.64
CA ARG A 161 -8.83 7.19 -5.63
C ARG A 161 -9.91 8.27 -5.50
N LEU A 162 -10.11 8.75 -4.28
CA LEU A 162 -10.84 9.99 -4.00
C LEU A 162 -9.91 11.20 -4.14
N PRO A 163 -10.46 12.38 -4.47
CA PRO A 163 -9.70 13.62 -4.44
C PRO A 163 -9.23 13.91 -3.01
N MET A 164 -7.94 14.20 -2.86
CA MET A 164 -7.36 14.65 -1.59
C MET A 164 -7.61 16.15 -1.39
N LEU A 165 -7.86 16.56 -0.15
CA LEU A 165 -7.78 17.97 0.22
C LEU A 165 -6.34 18.48 0.05
N PRO A 166 -6.15 19.78 -0.21
CA PRO A 166 -4.82 20.36 -0.29
C PRO A 166 -4.08 20.20 1.05
N LEU A 167 -2.84 19.73 0.98
CA LEU A 167 -1.93 19.61 2.12
C LEU A 167 -1.16 20.91 2.29
N GLN A 168 -0.94 21.32 3.54
CA GLN A 168 0.04 22.36 3.84
C GLN A 168 1.43 21.71 3.83
N THR A 169 2.32 22.21 2.98
CA THR A 169 3.71 21.74 2.94
C THR A 169 4.61 22.70 3.71
N LEU A 170 5.30 22.21 4.74
CA LEU A 170 6.41 22.92 5.37
C LEU A 170 7.72 22.49 4.71
N GLN A 171 8.57 23.46 4.44
CA GLN A 171 9.91 23.21 3.93
C GLN A 171 10.98 23.73 4.85
N TRP A 172 12.00 22.91 5.01
CA TRP A 172 13.23 23.28 5.67
C TRP A 172 13.97 24.34 4.85
N GLN A 173 14.44 25.38 5.53
CA GLN A 173 15.19 26.48 4.92
C GLN A 173 16.66 26.43 5.30
N SER A 174 16.95 26.75 6.57
CA SER A 174 18.26 26.64 7.18
C SER A 174 18.14 26.76 8.70
N ARG A 175 19.09 26.19 9.46
CA ARG A 175 19.21 26.37 10.93
C ARG A 175 17.92 26.05 11.72
N GLY A 176 17.19 25.02 11.31
CA GLY A 176 15.93 24.60 11.94
C GLY A 176 14.74 25.54 11.68
N CYS A 177 14.86 26.43 10.70
CA CYS A 177 13.76 27.25 10.24
C CYS A 177 12.90 26.48 9.23
N TRP A 178 11.61 26.40 9.51
CA TRP A 178 10.59 25.82 8.64
C TRP A 178 9.66 26.93 8.12
N LYS A 179 9.28 26.86 6.84
CA LYS A 179 8.30 27.78 6.24
C LYS A 179 7.21 27.01 5.53
N ALA A 180 5.95 27.45 5.69
CA ALA A 180 4.86 26.98 4.86
C ALA A 180 5.08 27.44 3.41
N ARG A 181 4.87 26.52 2.46
CA ARG A 181 4.68 26.86 1.07
C ARG A 181 3.28 27.46 0.88
N PRO A 182 3.16 28.49 0.03
CA PRO A 182 1.85 28.98 -0.41
C PRO A 182 1.08 27.92 -1.18
#